data_AF-A0A2G9RM29-F1
#
_entry.id   AF-A0A2G9RM29-F1
#
_cell.length_a   1.000
_cell.length_b   1.000
_cell.length_c   1.000
_cell.angle_alpha   90.00
_cell.angle_beta   90.00
_cell.angle_gamma   90.00
#
_symmetry.space_group_name_H-M   'P 1'
#
loop_
_entity.id
_entity.type
_entity.pdbx_description
1 polymer ?
#
loop_
_entity_poly.entity_id
_entity_poly.type
_entity_poly.pdbx_seq_one_letter_code
_entity_poly.pdbx_strand_id
1 'polypeptide(L)'
;MASVRSVRSYSSSSVINNDRISYLGAKIPPEVEVMVRHVKDLDKETFRKILKAVVGALEGKDCREAVKVIQQNTSLSQEQLSFIIAGAYTLLRVALRLPVLTLKQEAFKEDLKELR
;
A
#
# COMPACT_ATOMS: atom_id res chain seq x y z
N MET A 1 -20.29 -37.37 -5.45
CA MET A 1 -19.31 -37.07 -6.52
C MET A 1 -19.32 -35.58 -6.77
N ALA A 2 -18.13 -34.97 -6.79
CA ALA A 2 -17.92 -33.54 -6.60
C ALA A 2 -18.37 -32.67 -7.78
N SER A 3 -18.77 -31.46 -7.41
CA SER A 3 -19.28 -30.34 -8.21
C SER A 3 -18.28 -29.84 -9.26
N VAL A 4 -18.70 -29.76 -10.53
CA VAL A 4 -17.94 -29.07 -11.59
C VAL A 4 -18.37 -27.59 -11.57
N ARG A 5 -17.50 -26.71 -11.06
CA ARG A 5 -17.70 -25.25 -11.19
C ARG A 5 -16.78 -24.70 -12.28
N SER A 6 -17.44 -24.32 -13.37
CA SER A 6 -17.13 -23.29 -14.36
C SER A 6 -15.75 -22.63 -14.25
N VAL A 7 -14.91 -22.91 -15.25
CA VAL A 7 -13.66 -22.22 -15.54
C VAL A 7 -14.01 -20.81 -16.04
N ARG A 8 -13.67 -19.79 -15.26
CA ARG A 8 -13.84 -18.39 -15.66
C ARG A 8 -12.61 -17.98 -16.48
N SER A 9 -12.81 -17.90 -17.78
CA SER A 9 -11.86 -17.32 -18.72
C SER A 9 -11.65 -15.84 -18.38
N TYR A 10 -10.41 -15.45 -18.16
CA TYR A 10 -10.02 -14.03 -18.10
C TYR A 10 -9.21 -13.73 -19.35
N SER A 11 -9.83 -12.95 -20.23
CA SER A 11 -9.26 -12.45 -21.48
C SER A 11 -8.03 -11.61 -21.20
N SER A 12 -6.97 -11.93 -21.92
CA SER A 12 -5.70 -11.22 -21.97
C SER A 12 -5.84 -9.79 -22.49
N SER A 13 -5.22 -8.84 -21.81
CA SER A 13 -4.48 -7.74 -22.44
C SER A 13 -3.75 -6.94 -21.36
N SER A 14 -2.42 -7.09 -21.30
CA SER A 14 -1.42 -6.06 -20.99
C SER A 14 -0.05 -6.71 -20.77
N VAL A 15 0.81 -6.59 -21.79
CA VAL A 15 2.28 -6.54 -21.74
C VAL A 15 3.01 -7.49 -20.77
N ILE A 16 3.57 -8.57 -21.32
CA ILE A 16 4.66 -9.31 -20.68
C ILE A 16 5.89 -8.40 -20.70
N ASN A 17 6.32 -7.92 -19.54
CA ASN A 17 7.71 -7.60 -19.25
C ASN A 17 7.94 -7.78 -17.76
N ASN A 18 8.83 -8.73 -17.44
CA ASN A 18 9.21 -9.25 -16.11
C ASN A 18 8.22 -10.29 -15.54
N ASP A 19 8.60 -11.57 -15.58
CA ASP A 19 7.96 -12.73 -14.90
C ASP A 19 7.92 -12.61 -13.36
N ARG A 20 8.02 -11.39 -12.82
CA ARG A 20 7.92 -11.12 -11.39
C ARG A 20 6.53 -10.59 -11.09
N ILE A 21 5.73 -11.40 -10.41
CA ILE A 21 4.49 -10.93 -9.80
C ILE A 21 4.86 -9.94 -8.70
N SER A 22 4.39 -8.70 -8.80
CA SER A 22 4.55 -7.67 -7.77
C SER A 22 4.08 -8.20 -6.40
N TYR A 23 4.68 -7.75 -5.29
CA TYR A 23 4.23 -8.17 -3.96
C TYR A 23 2.77 -7.81 -3.68
N LEU A 24 2.23 -6.81 -4.39
CA LEU A 24 0.82 -6.43 -4.33
C LEU A 24 -0.11 -7.41 -5.07
N GLY A 25 0.45 -8.38 -5.80
CA GLY A 25 -0.26 -9.36 -6.59
C GLY A 25 -0.53 -8.90 -8.03
N ALA A 26 -1.49 -9.54 -8.70
CA ALA A 26 -1.84 -9.26 -10.09
C ALA A 26 -2.51 -7.90 -10.32
N LYS A 27 -3.01 -7.25 -9.26
CA LYS A 27 -3.63 -5.92 -9.32
C LYS A 27 -3.28 -5.13 -8.06
N ILE A 28 -2.97 -3.85 -8.24
CA ILE A 28 -2.73 -2.91 -7.14
C ILE A 28 -4.04 -2.74 -6.33
N PRO A 29 -3.99 -2.87 -4.99
CA PRO A 29 -5.16 -2.60 -4.13
C PRO A 29 -5.66 -1.16 -4.32
N PRO A 30 -6.98 -0.94 -4.37
CA PRO A 30 -7.56 0.38 -4.64
C PRO A 30 -7.13 1.44 -3.63
N GLU A 31 -6.92 1.07 -2.36
CA GLU A 31 -6.44 1.97 -1.32
C GLU A 31 -5.02 2.47 -1.60
N VAL A 32 -4.17 1.61 -2.16
CA VAL A 32 -2.80 1.96 -2.56
C VAL A 32 -2.84 2.90 -3.77
N GLU A 33 -3.71 2.63 -4.74
CA GLU A 33 -3.87 3.47 -5.92
C GLU A 33 -4.31 4.90 -5.55
N VAL A 34 -5.30 5.04 -4.66
CA VAL A 34 -5.77 6.36 -4.19
C VAL A 34 -4.70 7.06 -3.35
N MET A 35 -4.02 6.34 -2.45
CA MET A 35 -2.91 6.90 -1.65
C MET A 35 -1.85 7.56 -2.54
N VAL A 36 -1.42 6.90 -3.63
CA VAL A 36 -0.33 7.42 -4.46
C VAL A 36 -0.66 8.78 -5.06
N ARG A 37 -1.94 9.05 -5.35
CA ARG A 37 -2.40 10.35 -5.84
C ARG A 37 -2.22 11.46 -4.80
N HIS A 38 -2.37 11.14 -3.51
CA HIS A 38 -2.24 12.10 -2.42
C HIS A 38 -0.81 12.24 -1.87
N VAL A 39 0.02 11.21 -2.02
CA VAL A 39 1.41 11.22 -1.53
C VAL A 39 2.33 12.11 -2.40
N LYS A 40 2.00 12.31 -3.69
CA LYS A 40 2.82 13.11 -4.62
C LYS A 40 3.02 14.55 -4.16
N ASP A 41 2.00 15.15 -3.56
CA ASP A 41 2.00 16.54 -3.10
C ASP A 41 2.31 16.69 -1.60
N LEU A 42 2.63 15.56 -0.93
CA LEU A 42 2.85 15.54 0.51
C LEU A 42 4.31 15.87 0.85
N ASP A 43 4.51 16.72 1.84
CA ASP A 43 5.84 17.00 2.34
C ASP A 43 6.47 15.78 3.04
N LYS A 44 7.79 15.69 2.98
CA LYS A 44 8.53 14.53 3.50
C LYS A 44 8.39 14.36 5.02
N GLU A 45 8.15 15.44 5.76
CA GLU A 45 8.05 15.39 7.20
C GLU A 45 6.72 14.78 7.63
N THR A 46 5.61 15.28 7.08
CA THR A 46 4.27 14.75 7.27
C THR A 46 4.19 13.30 6.81
N PHE A 47 4.78 12.96 5.66
CA PHE A 47 4.86 11.57 5.20
C PHE A 47 5.55 10.66 6.22
N ARG A 48 6.69 11.08 6.79
CA ARG A 48 7.38 10.32 7.84
C ARG A 48 6.54 10.17 9.11
N LYS A 49 5.81 11.20 9.53
CA LYS A 49 4.92 11.14 10.69
C LYS A 49 3.79 10.14 10.46
N ILE A 50 3.17 10.16 9.29
CA ILE A 50 2.13 9.19 8.89
C ILE A 50 2.71 7.78 8.89
N LEU A 51 3.87 7.57 8.27
CA LEU A 51 4.51 6.26 8.22
C LEU A 51 4.81 5.70 9.62
N LYS A 52 5.28 6.55 10.55
CA LYS A 52 5.48 6.15 11.96
C LYS A 52 4.16 5.73 12.62
N ALA A 53 3.07 6.46 12.40
CA ALA A 53 1.77 6.10 12.93
C ALA A 53 1.27 4.77 12.35
N VAL A 54 1.44 4.54 11.05
CA VAL A 54 1.07 3.28 10.38
C VAL A 54 1.88 2.10 10.90
N VAL A 55 3.21 2.26 11.04
CA VAL A 55 4.07 1.21 11.63
C VAL A 55 3.66 0.94 13.07
N GLY A 56 3.37 1.96 13.87
CA GLY A 56 2.86 1.77 15.23
C GLY A 56 1.56 0.97 15.26
N ALA A 57 0.63 1.24 14.35
CA ALA A 57 -0.61 0.48 14.23
C ALA A 57 -0.38 -0.99 13.82
N LEU A 58 0.59 -1.24 12.92
CA LEU A 58 1.00 -2.61 12.54
C LEU A 58 1.66 -3.36 13.70
N GLU A 59 2.32 -2.65 14.60
CA GLU A 59 2.87 -3.18 15.86
C GLU A 59 1.80 -3.33 16.96
N GLY A 60 0.54 -2.98 16.69
CA GLY A 60 -0.57 -3.09 17.64
C GLY A 60 -0.68 -1.93 18.64
N LYS A 61 0.00 -0.81 18.41
CA LYS A 61 -0.08 0.40 19.25
C LYS A 61 -1.33 1.22 18.93
N ASP A 62 -1.82 1.96 19.92
CA ASP A 62 -2.84 2.98 19.69
C ASP A 62 -2.21 4.23 19.06
N CYS A 63 -2.58 4.53 17.82
CA CYS A 63 -2.07 5.67 17.08
C CYS A 63 -3.10 6.79 16.88
N ARG A 64 -4.25 6.75 17.55
CA ARG A 64 -5.32 7.76 17.41
C ARG A 64 -4.82 9.17 17.70
N GLU A 65 -4.04 9.34 18.76
CA GLU A 65 -3.50 10.65 19.13
C GLU A 65 -2.45 11.15 18.12
N ALA A 66 -1.58 10.26 17.64
CA ALA A 66 -0.60 10.59 16.60
C ALA A 66 -1.30 11.06 15.30
N VAL A 67 -2.38 10.38 14.90
CA VAL A 67 -3.18 10.77 13.72
C VAL A 67 -3.85 12.14 13.92
N LYS A 68 -4.41 12.41 15.11
CA LYS A 68 -4.98 13.73 15.42
C LYS A 68 -3.94 14.84 15.35
N VAL A 69 -2.76 14.64 15.94
CA VAL A 69 -1.67 15.63 15.89
C VAL A 69 -1.23 15.86 14.43
N ILE A 70 -1.12 14.82 13.61
CA ILE A 70 -0.81 14.98 12.19
C ILE A 70 -1.88 15.83 11.52
N GLN A 71 -3.15 15.51 11.72
CA GLN A 71 -4.29 16.23 11.13
C GLN A 71 -4.31 17.72 11.51
N GLN A 72 -3.92 18.06 12.73
CA GLN A 72 -3.86 19.46 13.19
C GLN A 72 -2.68 20.25 12.60
N ASN A 73 -1.62 19.57 12.17
CA ASN A 73 -0.38 20.19 11.69
C ASN A 73 -0.20 20.10 10.17
N THR A 74 -1.22 19.66 9.44
CA THR A 74 -1.20 19.49 7.98
C THR A 74 -2.40 20.17 7.34
N SER A 75 -2.29 20.50 6.05
CA SER A 75 -3.39 21.03 5.25
C SER A 75 -4.28 19.93 4.65
N LEU A 76 -3.95 18.66 4.87
CA LEU A 76 -4.74 17.52 4.39
C LEU A 76 -6.13 17.48 5.02
N SER A 77 -7.14 17.18 4.22
CA SER A 77 -8.47 16.85 4.75
C SER A 77 -8.43 15.51 5.51
N GLN A 78 -9.40 15.29 6.40
CA GLN A 78 -9.54 14.02 7.11
C GLN A 78 -9.64 12.82 6.16
N GLU A 79 -10.34 13.01 5.04
CA GLU A 79 -10.52 12.00 4.01
C GLU A 79 -9.20 11.66 3.31
N GLN A 80 -8.44 12.69 2.89
CA GLN A 80 -7.12 12.50 2.28
C GLN A 80 -6.16 11.77 3.21
N LEU A 81 -6.11 12.19 4.48
CA LEU A 81 -5.28 11.54 5.49
C LEU A 81 -5.69 10.07 5.69
N SER A 82 -7.00 9.79 5.68
CA SER A 82 -7.52 8.42 5.79
C SER A 82 -7.12 7.55 4.60
N PHE A 83 -7.19 8.06 3.38
CA PHE A 83 -6.72 7.34 2.19
C PHE A 83 -5.23 7.05 2.26
N ILE A 84 -4.41 8.02 2.67
CA ILE A 84 -2.96 7.84 2.78
C ILE A 84 -2.65 6.76 3.83
N ILE A 85 -3.28 6.83 5.01
CA ILE A 85 -3.08 5.85 6.09
C ILE A 85 -3.52 4.46 5.62
N ALA A 86 -4.69 4.32 4.99
CA ALA A 86 -5.22 3.05 4.54
C ALA A 86 -4.34 2.40 3.46
N GLY A 87 -3.88 3.19 2.49
CA GLY A 87 -2.96 2.73 1.45
C GLY A 87 -1.62 2.32 2.03
N ALA A 88 -1.02 3.13 2.90
CA ALA A 88 0.29 2.84 3.51
C ALA A 88 0.22 1.61 4.42
N TYR A 89 -0.86 1.49 5.20
CA TYR A 89 -1.11 0.31 6.04
C TYR A 89 -1.24 -0.95 5.19
N THR A 90 -2.02 -0.90 4.10
CA THR A 90 -2.20 -2.04 3.20
C THR A 90 -0.88 -2.43 2.53
N LEU A 91 -0.15 -1.44 2.01
CA LEU A 91 1.14 -1.61 1.36
C LEU A 91 2.14 -2.33 2.29
N LEU A 92 2.33 -1.80 3.49
CA LEU A 92 3.24 -2.38 4.47
C LEU A 92 2.73 -3.73 4.99
N ARG A 93 1.43 -3.90 5.22
CA ARG A 93 0.86 -5.17 5.69
C ARG A 93 1.08 -6.29 4.67
N VAL A 94 0.94 -6.01 3.37
CA VAL A 94 1.19 -7.01 2.33
C VAL A 94 2.69 -7.31 2.23
N ALA A 95 3.54 -6.28 2.27
CA ALA A 95 4.99 -6.44 2.26
C ALA A 95 5.50 -7.26 3.45
N LEU A 96 5.02 -6.99 4.67
CA LEU A 96 5.43 -7.67 5.90
C LEU A 96 4.95 -9.12 6.02
N ARG A 97 3.95 -9.53 5.22
CA ARG A 97 3.52 -10.94 5.14
C ARG A 97 4.52 -11.80 4.37
N LEU A 98 5.36 -11.18 3.55
CA LEU A 98 6.36 -11.90 2.78
C LEU A 98 7.54 -12.28 3.67
N PRO A 99 8.09 -13.50 3.53
CA PRO A 99 9.34 -13.86 4.19
C PRO A 99 10.44 -12.86 3.85
N VAL A 100 11.23 -12.44 4.85
CA VAL A 100 12.30 -11.43 4.70
C VAL A 100 13.28 -11.78 3.57
N LEU A 101 13.48 -13.07 3.28
CA LEU A 101 14.34 -13.56 2.22
C LEU A 101 13.77 -13.35 0.80
N THR A 102 12.45 -13.15 0.67
CA THR A 102 11.76 -13.01 -0.61
C THR A 102 11.58 -11.55 -1.02
N LEU A 103 11.29 -10.65 -0.09
CA LEU A 103 11.15 -9.22 -0.37
C LEU A 103 12.49 -8.50 -0.24
N LYS A 104 13.36 -8.68 -1.24
CA LYS A 104 14.61 -7.91 -1.32
C LYS A 104 14.29 -6.42 -1.47
N GLN A 105 15.08 -5.56 -0.83
CA GLN A 105 14.88 -4.11 -0.85
C GLN A 105 14.81 -3.55 -2.29
N GLU A 106 15.65 -4.06 -3.19
CA GLU A 106 15.64 -3.64 -4.59
C GLU A 106 14.35 -4.03 -5.32
N ALA A 107 13.84 -5.24 -5.06
CA ALA A 107 12.54 -5.66 -5.61
C ALA A 107 11.42 -4.76 -5.11
N PHE A 108 11.36 -4.52 -3.79
CA PHE A 108 10.37 -3.62 -3.20
C PHE A 108 10.42 -2.21 -3.81
N LYS A 109 11.62 -1.65 -4.03
CA LYS A 109 11.79 -0.34 -4.69
C LYS A 109 11.29 -0.35 -6.13
N GLU A 110 11.54 -1.41 -6.89
CA GLU A 110 11.02 -1.55 -8.26
C GLU A 110 9.51 -1.59 -8.28
N ASP A 111 8.89 -2.40 -7.42
CA ASP A 111 7.43 -2.48 -7.31
C ASP A 111 6.80 -1.13 -6.92
N LEU A 112 7.47 -0.34 -6.07
CA LEU A 112 7.04 1.02 -5.76
C LEU A 112 7.16 2.00 -6.94
N LYS A 113 8.11 1.79 -7.88
CA LYS A 113 8.22 2.63 -9.08
C LYS A 113 7.08 2.39 -10.06
N GLU A 114 6.52 1.18 -10.08
CA GLU A 114 5.36 0.85 -10.92
C GLU A 114 4.07 1.53 -10.47
N LEU A 115 4.03 2.03 -9.23
CA LEU A 115 2.89 2.78 -8.70
C LEU A 115 2.79 4.22 -9.25
N ARG A 116 3.82 4.70 -9.96
CA ARG A 116 4.03 6.12 -10.24
C ARG A 116 3.07 6.71 -11.29
#